data_AF-M5BZW7-F1
#
_entry.id   AF-M5BZW7-F1
#
_cell.length_a   1.000
_cell.length_b   1.000
_cell.length_c   1.000
_cell.angle_alpha   90.00
_cell.angle_beta   90.00
_cell.angle_gamma   90.00
#
_symmetry.space_group_name_H-M   'P 1'
#
loop_
_entity.id
_entity.type
_entity.pdbx_description
1 polymer ?
#
loop_
_entity_poly.entity_id
_entity_poly.type
_entity_poly.pdbx_seq_one_letter_code
_entity_poly.pdbx_strand_id
1 'polypeptide(L)'
;MRDVAFYFNKKTGMPKLKDSGLADVLLGGEGMSAKVHIKSAPAKDKSSVFYVKDVRVKIDSLKFSIRDSKHDALYKIVKPIATGAIKKQIAKAIEGAIRTGLEYVDEQLVATRDRMNDAQATGEKSRTEVLKEMFERKKDEASSKASKTDSQFKIVSKRDSVLIPNAGHESGWINKQADREAAVKEGEGWKSKAFTIV
;
A
#
# COMPACT_ATOMS: atom_id res chain seq x y z
N MET A 1 3.34 7.22 -10.83
CA MET A 1 4.41 7.03 -9.83
C MET A 1 5.74 7.33 -10.53
N ARG A 2 6.58 8.20 -9.96
CA ARG A 2 7.88 8.59 -10.54
C ARG A 2 9.01 8.04 -9.68
N ASP A 3 10.17 7.77 -10.30
CA ASP A 3 11.38 7.25 -9.64
C ASP A 3 11.23 5.87 -8.98
N VAL A 4 10.63 4.90 -9.66
CA VAL A 4 10.61 3.51 -9.19
C VAL A 4 11.94 2.84 -9.53
N ALA A 5 12.79 2.62 -8.52
CA ALA A 5 14.03 1.89 -8.70
C ALA A 5 13.73 0.44 -9.12
N PHE A 6 14.34 0.00 -10.21
CA PHE A 6 14.26 -1.39 -10.66
C PHE A 6 15.66 -1.98 -10.80
N TYR A 7 15.76 -3.28 -10.50
CA TYR A 7 16.97 -4.07 -10.69
C TYR A 7 16.59 -5.38 -11.39
N PHE A 8 17.16 -5.62 -12.56
CA PHE A 8 16.96 -6.83 -13.34
C PHE A 8 18.31 -7.51 -13.57
N ASN A 9 18.44 -8.75 -13.12
CA ASN A 9 19.66 -9.55 -13.32
C ASN A 9 19.29 -10.94 -13.82
N LYS A 10 19.33 -11.11 -15.14
CA LYS A 10 19.16 -12.41 -15.79
C LYS A 10 20.50 -13.14 -15.79
N LYS A 11 20.66 -14.07 -14.84
CA LYS A 11 21.87 -14.89 -14.67
C LYS A 11 22.02 -16.02 -15.71
N THR A 12 20.94 -16.44 -16.38
CA THR A 12 20.92 -17.63 -17.24
C THR A 12 20.34 -17.35 -18.63
N GLY A 13 21.03 -17.77 -19.69
CA GLY A 13 20.65 -17.60 -21.10
C GLY A 13 21.46 -16.54 -21.86
N MET A 14 21.59 -16.70 -23.18
CA MET A 14 22.21 -15.73 -24.09
C MET A 14 21.12 -14.78 -24.63
N PRO A 15 21.24 -13.45 -24.51
CA PRO A 15 22.31 -12.67 -23.87
C PRO A 15 22.11 -12.47 -22.35
N LYS A 16 23.23 -12.35 -21.63
CA LYS A 16 23.27 -11.99 -20.20
C LYS A 16 22.84 -10.52 -20.04
N LEU A 17 21.78 -10.27 -19.28
CA LEU A 17 21.20 -8.93 -19.11
C LEU A 17 21.24 -8.55 -17.64
N LYS A 18 22.02 -7.51 -17.32
CA LYS A 18 22.01 -6.82 -16.04
C LYS A 18 21.63 -5.38 -16.31
N ASP A 19 20.56 -4.92 -15.69
CA ASP A 19 20.18 -3.52 -15.75
C ASP A 19 19.60 -3.05 -14.42
N SER A 20 19.86 -1.80 -14.11
CA SER A 20 19.42 -1.14 -12.89
C SER A 20 19.17 0.32 -13.24
N GLY A 21 18.02 0.85 -12.87
CA GLY A 21 17.69 2.23 -13.21
C GLY A 21 16.45 2.72 -12.49
N LEU A 22 16.05 3.93 -12.84
CA LEU A 22 14.80 4.53 -12.39
C LEU A 22 13.76 4.40 -13.50
N ALA A 23 12.60 3.86 -13.14
CA ALA A 23 11.45 3.77 -14.01
C ALA A 23 10.34 4.69 -13.51
N ASP A 24 9.88 5.57 -14.39
CA ASP A 24 8.63 6.26 -14.19
C ASP A 24 7.49 5.36 -14.68
N VAL A 25 6.51 5.12 -13.82
CA VAL A 25 5.30 4.36 -14.15
C VAL A 25 4.13 5.34 -14.22
N LEU A 26 3.68 5.63 -15.43
CA LEU A 26 2.55 6.50 -15.69
C LEU A 26 1.32 5.64 -16.03
N LEU A 27 0.26 5.76 -15.23
CA LEU A 27 -1.06 5.23 -15.57
C LEU A 27 -1.72 6.19 -16.56
N GLY A 28 -2.09 5.70 -17.73
CA GLY A 28 -2.73 6.48 -18.79
C GLY A 28 -4.09 5.88 -19.20
N GLY A 29 -4.81 6.59 -20.08
CA GLY A 29 -6.15 6.20 -20.51
C GLY A 29 -7.17 6.40 -19.39
N GLU A 30 -8.07 5.42 -19.21
CA GLU A 30 -9.07 5.41 -18.13
C GLU A 30 -8.44 5.13 -16.73
N GLY A 31 -7.13 4.85 -16.70
CA GLY A 31 -6.39 4.58 -15.48
C GLY A 31 -6.58 3.14 -14.99
N MET A 32 -7.23 2.97 -13.84
CA MET A 32 -7.46 1.67 -13.21
C MET A 32 -8.91 1.55 -12.73
N SER A 33 -9.57 0.46 -13.12
CA SER A 33 -10.92 0.13 -12.70
C SER A 33 -10.90 -1.16 -11.88
N ALA A 34 -11.53 -1.15 -10.71
CA ALA A 34 -11.73 -2.34 -9.88
C ALA A 34 -13.22 -2.68 -9.82
N LYS A 35 -13.57 -3.93 -10.13
CA LYS A 35 -14.92 -4.48 -9.93
C LYS A 35 -14.87 -5.48 -8.79
N VAL A 36 -15.64 -5.22 -7.75
CA VAL A 36 -15.71 -6.08 -6.56
C VAL A 36 -17.10 -6.71 -6.52
N HIS A 37 -17.17 -8.04 -6.45
CA HIS A 37 -18.41 -8.78 -6.26
C HIS A 37 -18.48 -9.25 -4.81
N ILE A 38 -19.40 -8.63 -4.06
CA ILE A 38 -19.65 -8.93 -2.65
C ILE A 38 -20.96 -9.72 -2.53
N LYS A 39 -21.00 -10.72 -1.65
CA LYS A 39 -22.21 -11.47 -1.29
C LYS A 39 -22.49 -11.29 0.19
N SER A 40 -23.74 -11.06 0.56
CA SER A 40 -24.14 -11.09 1.97
C SER A 40 -23.94 -12.49 2.54
N ALA A 41 -23.46 -12.58 3.78
CA ALA A 41 -23.39 -13.84 4.49
C ALA A 41 -24.83 -14.36 4.76
N PRO A 42 -25.06 -15.69 4.68
CA PRO A 42 -26.35 -16.27 5.06
C PRO A 42 -26.65 -16.00 6.54
N ALA A 43 -27.92 -15.82 6.91
CA ALA A 43 -28.31 -15.52 8.29
C ALA A 43 -27.89 -16.58 9.34
N LYS A 44 -27.56 -17.80 8.89
CA LYS A 44 -27.01 -18.87 9.74
C LYS A 44 -25.54 -18.66 10.10
N ASP A 45 -24.79 -17.94 9.27
CA ASP A 45 -23.37 -17.73 9.50
C ASP A 45 -23.17 -16.44 10.30
N LYS A 46 -22.75 -16.59 11.56
CA LYS A 46 -22.49 -15.44 12.44
C LYS A 46 -21.08 -14.89 12.29
N SER A 47 -20.19 -15.62 11.62
CA SER A 47 -18.76 -15.32 11.57
C SER A 47 -18.39 -14.15 10.65
N SER A 48 -19.22 -13.85 9.65
CA SER A 48 -19.02 -12.78 8.67
C SER A 48 -20.33 -12.06 8.38
N VAL A 49 -20.26 -10.79 7.98
CA VAL A 49 -21.41 -10.01 7.49
C VAL A 49 -21.53 -10.14 5.97
N PHE A 50 -20.40 -10.15 5.27
CA PHE A 50 -20.34 -10.35 3.82
C PHE A 50 -19.05 -11.07 3.38
N TYR A 51 -19.12 -11.75 2.23
CA TYR A 51 -17.98 -12.42 1.61
C TYR A 51 -17.60 -11.77 0.28
N VAL A 52 -16.29 -11.61 0.06
CA VAL A 52 -15.73 -11.13 -1.20
C VAL A 52 -15.58 -12.30 -2.17
N LYS A 53 -16.52 -12.43 -3.13
CA LYS A 53 -16.51 -13.53 -4.10
C LYS A 53 -15.42 -13.36 -5.14
N ASP A 54 -15.37 -12.19 -5.77
CA ASP A 54 -14.50 -11.92 -6.91
C ASP A 54 -14.05 -10.46 -6.85
N VAL A 55 -12.77 -10.22 -7.12
CA VAL A 55 -12.23 -8.87 -7.29
C VAL A 55 -11.52 -8.90 -8.63
N ARG A 56 -11.91 -8.02 -9.55
CA ARG A 56 -11.26 -7.90 -10.85
C ARG A 56 -10.74 -6.50 -11.03
N VAL A 57 -9.42 -6.38 -11.10
CA VAL A 57 -8.74 -5.12 -11.36
C VAL A 57 -8.28 -5.08 -12.82
N LYS A 58 -8.76 -4.08 -13.56
CA LYS A 58 -8.33 -3.78 -14.92
C LYS A 58 -7.51 -2.50 -14.90
N ILE A 59 -6.27 -2.59 -15.34
CA ILE A 59 -5.44 -1.42 -15.65
C ILE A 59 -5.59 -1.17 -17.15
N ASP A 60 -5.76 0.07 -17.59
CA ASP A 60 -5.95 0.38 -19.00
C ASP A 60 -4.60 0.54 -19.71
N SER A 61 -3.95 1.68 -19.56
CA SER A 61 -2.60 1.91 -20.07
C SER A 61 -1.59 2.10 -18.94
N LEU A 62 -0.44 1.42 -19.06
CA LEU A 62 0.68 1.58 -18.14
C LEU A 62 1.92 1.89 -18.97
N LYS A 63 2.36 3.14 -18.92
CA LYS A 63 3.53 3.62 -19.65
C LYS A 63 4.73 3.62 -18.72
N PHE A 64 5.69 2.74 -19.03
CA PHE A 64 7.00 2.74 -18.39
C PHE A 64 7.95 3.64 -19.17
N SER A 65 8.50 4.64 -18.50
CA SER A 65 9.62 5.44 -19.02
C SER A 65 10.84 5.08 -18.19
N ILE A 66 11.72 4.27 -18.76
CA ILE A 66 13.01 3.92 -18.17
C ILE A 66 13.98 5.05 -18.54
N ARG A 67 14.56 5.72 -17.55
CA ARG A 67 15.68 6.65 -17.76
C ARG A 67 16.98 5.90 -17.42
N ASP A 68 18.03 6.09 -18.23
CA ASP A 68 19.34 5.43 -18.12
C ASP A 68 19.44 3.92 -18.44
N SER A 69 18.77 3.42 -19.48
CA SER A 69 19.05 2.06 -19.96
C SER A 69 20.24 2.03 -20.93
N LYS A 70 21.27 1.23 -20.62
CA LYS A 70 22.46 1.01 -21.48
C LYS A 70 22.15 0.34 -22.83
N HIS A 71 20.96 -0.22 -23.02
CA HIS A 71 20.58 -0.99 -24.22
C HIS A 71 19.21 -0.58 -24.79
N ASP A 72 19.04 0.68 -25.18
CA ASP A 72 17.76 1.26 -25.63
C ASP A 72 17.07 0.48 -26.78
N ALA A 73 17.83 -0.11 -27.71
CA ALA A 73 17.30 -0.91 -28.82
C ALA A 73 16.65 -2.23 -28.35
N LEU A 74 17.25 -2.92 -27.39
CA LEU A 74 16.71 -4.16 -26.84
C LEU A 74 15.44 -3.88 -26.02
N TYR A 75 15.41 -2.76 -25.33
CA TYR A 75 14.24 -2.35 -24.55
C TYR A 75 13.04 -2.03 -25.42
N LYS A 76 13.19 -1.43 -26.60
CA LYS A 76 12.06 -1.21 -27.52
C LYS A 76 11.35 -2.51 -27.90
N ILE A 77 12.08 -3.63 -27.98
CA ILE A 77 11.54 -4.95 -28.32
C ILE A 77 10.90 -5.62 -27.08
N VAL A 78 11.55 -5.54 -25.92
CA VAL A 78 11.10 -6.24 -24.70
C VAL A 78 10.01 -5.48 -23.94
N LYS A 79 9.97 -4.15 -24.08
CA LYS A 79 9.04 -3.25 -23.38
C LYS A 79 7.56 -3.66 -23.48
N PRO A 80 6.98 -3.99 -24.65
CA PRO A 80 5.57 -4.41 -24.70
C PRO A 80 5.31 -5.70 -23.91
N ILE A 81 6.23 -6.67 -23.94
CA ILE A 81 6.11 -7.95 -23.24
C ILE A 81 6.24 -7.75 -21.72
N ALA A 82 7.27 -7.02 -21.29
CA ALA A 82 7.50 -6.71 -19.88
C ALA A 82 6.34 -5.87 -19.30
N THR A 83 5.83 -4.89 -20.05
CA THR A 83 4.70 -4.06 -19.63
C THR A 83 3.46 -4.91 -19.37
N GLY A 84 3.19 -5.92 -20.22
CA GLY A 84 2.07 -6.85 -20.00
C GLY A 84 2.22 -7.69 -18.73
N ALA A 85 3.43 -8.20 -18.46
CA ALA A 85 3.71 -8.98 -17.26
C ALA A 85 3.61 -8.13 -15.97
N ILE A 86 4.22 -6.95 -15.96
CA ILE A 86 4.18 -6.03 -14.81
C ILE A 86 2.75 -5.56 -14.57
N LYS A 87 2.00 -5.24 -15.63
CA LYS A 87 0.58 -4.88 -15.55
C LYS A 87 -0.24 -5.97 -14.85
N LYS A 88 -0.04 -7.25 -15.18
CA LYS A 88 -0.71 -8.37 -14.52
C LYS A 88 -0.31 -8.50 -13.05
N GLN A 89 0.97 -8.33 -12.73
CA GLN A 89 1.45 -8.42 -11.34
C GLN A 89 0.91 -7.29 -10.47
N ILE A 90 0.91 -6.05 -10.97
CA ILE A 90 0.33 -4.89 -10.26
C ILE A 90 -1.17 -5.11 -10.07
N ALA A 91 -1.89 -5.53 -11.12
CA ALA A 91 -3.32 -5.82 -11.00
C ALA A 91 -3.61 -6.88 -9.93
N LYS A 92 -2.84 -7.97 -9.91
CA LYS A 92 -2.97 -9.04 -8.90
C LYS A 92 -2.64 -8.58 -7.47
N ALA A 93 -1.61 -7.74 -7.32
CA ALA A 93 -1.25 -7.19 -6.02
C ALA A 93 -2.36 -6.28 -5.47
N ILE A 94 -2.95 -5.44 -6.32
CA ILE A 94 -4.05 -4.55 -5.95
C ILE A 94 -5.33 -5.36 -5.67
N GLU A 95 -5.61 -6.38 -6.48
CA GLU A 95 -6.72 -7.31 -6.25
C GLU A 95 -6.63 -7.95 -4.86
N GLY A 96 -5.44 -8.45 -4.50
CA GLY A 96 -5.17 -9.01 -3.17
C GLY A 96 -5.35 -7.98 -2.06
N ALA A 97 -4.80 -6.76 -2.24
CA ALA A 97 -4.93 -5.70 -1.25
C ALA A 97 -6.40 -5.27 -1.02
N ILE A 98 -7.20 -5.17 -2.09
CA ILE A 98 -8.63 -4.86 -1.98
C ILE A 98 -9.38 -5.99 -1.28
N ARG A 99 -9.09 -7.25 -1.62
CA ARG A 99 -9.69 -8.42 -0.97
C ARG A 99 -9.40 -8.43 0.53
N THR A 100 -8.13 -8.34 0.92
CA THR A 100 -7.73 -8.31 2.33
C THR A 100 -8.29 -7.10 3.06
N GLY A 101 -8.35 -5.93 2.42
CA GLY A 101 -8.96 -4.74 3.01
C GLY A 101 -10.46 -4.91 3.29
N LEU A 102 -11.19 -5.54 2.38
CA LEU A 102 -12.62 -5.83 2.55
C LEU A 102 -12.87 -6.91 3.60
N GLU A 103 -12.02 -7.93 3.68
CA GLU A 103 -12.08 -8.95 4.73
C GLU A 103 -11.81 -8.32 6.11
N TYR A 104 -10.83 -7.42 6.22
CA TYR A 104 -10.58 -6.68 7.45
C TYR A 104 -11.76 -5.80 7.87
N VAL A 105 -12.42 -5.16 6.90
CA VAL A 105 -13.65 -4.40 7.17
C VAL A 105 -14.77 -5.32 7.64
N ASP A 106 -14.96 -6.50 7.03
CA ASP A 106 -15.94 -7.49 7.48
C ASP A 106 -15.73 -7.89 8.94
N GLU A 107 -14.49 -8.20 9.35
CA GLU A 107 -14.15 -8.52 10.74
C GLU A 107 -14.55 -7.39 11.72
N GLN A 108 -14.31 -6.13 11.34
CA GLN A 108 -14.72 -4.98 12.15
C GLN A 108 -16.25 -4.85 12.24
N LEU A 109 -16.97 -5.14 11.15
CA LEU A 109 -18.43 -5.12 11.15
C LEU A 109 -19.00 -6.24 12.03
N VAL A 110 -18.44 -7.45 11.97
CA VAL A 110 -18.83 -8.58 12.83
C VAL A 110 -18.64 -8.21 14.30
N ALA A 111 -17.45 -7.70 14.66
CA ALA A 111 -17.17 -7.28 16.03
C ALA A 111 -18.13 -6.18 16.51
N THR A 112 -18.53 -5.27 15.63
CA THR A 112 -19.50 -4.21 15.96
C THR A 112 -20.92 -4.76 16.10
N ARG A 113 -21.32 -5.70 15.24
CA ARG A 113 -22.63 -6.37 15.28
C ARG A 113 -22.78 -7.17 16.57
N ASP A 114 -21.77 -7.94 16.93
CA ASP A 114 -21.80 -8.79 18.12
C ASP A 114 -21.83 -7.92 19.39
N ARG A 115 -21.05 -6.83 19.44
CA ARG A 115 -21.13 -5.84 20.52
C ARG A 115 -22.51 -5.19 20.65
N MET A 116 -23.16 -4.88 19.53
CA MET A 116 -24.51 -4.30 19.54
C MET A 116 -25.54 -5.30 20.04
N ASN A 117 -25.43 -6.57 19.62
CA ASN A 117 -26.30 -7.65 20.07
C ASN A 117 -26.11 -7.94 21.57
N ASP A 118 -24.87 -7.99 22.05
CA ASP A 118 -24.55 -8.19 23.46
C ASP A 118 -25.08 -7.04 24.31
N ALA A 119 -24.94 -5.79 23.85
CA ALA A 119 -25.48 -4.61 24.53
C ALA A 119 -27.01 -4.55 24.54
N GLN A 120 -27.68 -5.12 23.53
CA GLN A 120 -29.14 -5.28 23.52
C GLN A 120 -29.60 -6.41 24.44
N ALA A 121 -28.83 -7.50 24.53
CA ALA A 121 -29.14 -8.66 25.38
C ALA A 121 -28.86 -8.41 26.87
N THR A 122 -27.92 -7.52 27.22
CA THR A 122 -27.54 -7.26 28.63
C THR A 122 -28.34 -6.19 29.35
N GLY A 123 -29.21 -5.43 28.68
CA GLY A 123 -30.31 -4.65 29.28
C GLY A 123 -30.01 -3.56 30.32
N GLU A 124 -28.89 -3.57 31.05
CA GLU A 124 -28.83 -2.87 32.34
C GLU A 124 -27.42 -2.54 32.89
N LYS A 125 -26.36 -2.55 32.07
CA LYS A 125 -25.04 -2.02 32.50
C LYS A 125 -24.49 -0.99 31.50
N SER A 126 -24.11 0.16 32.04
CA SER A 126 -23.94 1.41 31.32
C SER A 126 -22.96 1.28 30.16
N ARG A 127 -23.41 1.71 28.95
CA ARG A 127 -22.59 1.77 27.72
C ARG A 127 -21.21 2.40 27.93
N THR A 128 -21.06 3.27 28.93
CA THR A 128 -19.82 3.95 29.29
C THR A 128 -18.78 3.05 29.96
N GLU A 129 -19.18 2.05 30.74
CA GLU A 129 -18.24 1.15 31.44
C GLU A 129 -17.59 0.17 30.46
N VAL A 130 -18.40 -0.42 29.57
CA VAL A 130 -17.92 -1.31 28.50
C VAL A 130 -16.97 -0.57 27.54
N LEU A 131 -17.25 0.70 27.23
CA LEU A 131 -16.38 1.52 26.39
C LEU A 131 -15.04 1.85 27.08
N LYS A 132 -15.04 2.03 28.40
CA LYS A 132 -13.84 2.36 29.19
C LYS A 132 -12.91 1.15 29.30
N GLU A 133 -13.46 -0.02 29.61
CA GLU A 133 -12.73 -1.29 29.67
C GLU A 133 -12.15 -1.69 28.30
N MET A 134 -12.87 -1.38 27.21
CA MET A 134 -12.36 -1.58 25.85
C MET A 134 -11.21 -0.64 25.49
N PHE A 135 -11.23 0.61 25.93
CA PHE A 135 -10.14 1.55 25.64
C PHE A 135 -8.84 1.15 26.34
N GLU A 136 -8.95 0.64 27.57
CA GLU A 136 -7.82 0.11 28.34
C GLU A 136 -7.23 -1.13 27.66
N ARG A 137 -8.07 -2.10 27.28
CA ARG A 137 -7.58 -3.32 26.58
C ARG A 137 -6.93 -3.03 25.23
N LYS A 138 -7.43 -2.04 24.47
CA LYS A 138 -6.84 -1.66 23.17
C LYS A 138 -5.49 -0.95 23.33
N LYS A 139 -5.29 -0.22 24.44
CA LYS A 139 -4.01 0.41 24.79
C LYS A 139 -2.95 -0.66 25.11
N ASP A 140 -3.34 -1.75 25.75
CA ASP A 140 -2.45 -2.88 26.09
C ASP A 140 -2.16 -3.81 24.90
N GLU A 141 -3.09 -3.99 23.98
CA GLU A 141 -2.85 -4.72 22.72
C GLU A 141 -1.99 -3.93 21.72
N ALA A 142 -2.11 -2.59 21.72
CA ALA A 142 -1.29 -1.72 20.87
C ALA A 142 0.18 -1.65 21.34
N SER A 143 0.45 -1.81 22.64
CA SER A 143 1.82 -1.85 23.18
C SER A 143 2.51 -3.21 22.94
N SER A 144 1.74 -4.30 22.86
CA SER A 144 2.27 -5.67 22.74
C SER A 144 2.49 -6.16 21.30
N LYS A 145 1.76 -5.63 20.29
CA LYS A 145 1.92 -6.01 18.86
C LYS A 145 3.09 -5.34 18.12
N ALA A 146 3.84 -4.43 18.75
CA ALA A 146 4.96 -3.74 18.11
C ALA A 146 6.23 -4.60 17.89
N SER A 147 6.26 -5.86 18.34
CA SER A 147 7.53 -6.60 18.49
C SER A 147 7.71 -7.89 17.67
N LYS A 148 6.72 -8.40 16.92
CA LYS A 148 6.86 -9.71 16.26
C LYS A 148 6.16 -9.84 14.90
N THR A 149 6.84 -9.47 13.80
CA THR A 149 6.67 -10.12 12.48
C THR A 149 7.94 -9.91 11.66
N ASP A 150 8.64 -11.02 11.39
CA ASP A 150 9.93 -11.08 10.70
C ASP A 150 9.70 -11.45 9.23
N SER A 151 9.37 -10.45 8.40
CA SER A 151 9.35 -10.49 6.92
C SER A 151 9.00 -9.08 6.40
N GLN A 152 9.99 -8.22 6.20
CA GLN A 152 9.77 -6.83 5.80
C GLN A 152 9.89 -6.62 4.28
N PHE A 153 8.77 -6.40 3.59
CA PHE A 153 8.77 -5.66 2.33
C PHE A 153 8.93 -4.17 2.67
N LYS A 154 10.18 -3.70 2.73
CA LYS A 154 10.50 -2.33 3.15
C LYS A 154 10.35 -1.38 1.97
N ILE A 155 9.17 -0.77 1.85
CA ILE A 155 9.01 0.45 1.05
C ILE A 155 9.78 1.54 1.80
N VAL A 156 10.99 1.84 1.34
CA VAL A 156 11.84 2.83 1.97
C VAL A 156 11.32 4.23 1.61
N SER A 157 10.77 4.92 2.61
CA SER A 157 10.40 6.34 2.53
C SER A 157 11.53 7.27 2.98
N LYS A 158 12.62 6.74 3.54
CA LYS A 158 13.73 7.53 4.11
C LYS A 158 14.91 7.65 3.14
N ARG A 159 15.45 8.87 3.00
CA ARG A 159 16.60 9.19 2.14
C ARG A 159 17.84 8.32 2.42
N ASP A 160 18.05 7.93 3.68
CA ASP A 160 19.23 7.16 4.11
C ASP A 160 19.16 5.65 3.81
N SER A 161 18.03 5.11 3.35
CA SER A 161 17.93 3.67 3.00
C SER A 161 17.66 3.43 1.52
N VAL A 162 17.93 4.42 0.66
CA VAL A 162 17.79 4.31 -0.80
C VAL A 162 18.82 3.31 -1.34
N LEU A 163 18.37 2.37 -2.18
CA LEU A 163 19.20 1.30 -2.76
C LEU A 163 20.36 1.81 -3.64
N ILE A 164 20.25 3.03 -4.16
CA ILE A 164 21.27 3.70 -4.98
C ILE A 164 21.52 5.09 -4.37
N PRO A 165 22.64 5.29 -3.65
CA PRO A 165 23.01 6.60 -3.16
C PRO A 165 23.16 7.56 -4.36
N ASN A 166 22.45 8.68 -4.34
CA ASN A 166 22.60 9.81 -5.28
C ASN A 166 21.96 9.68 -6.69
N ALA A 167 21.00 8.77 -6.90
CA ALA A 167 20.25 8.66 -8.16
C ALA A 167 18.75 9.00 -7.98
N GLY A 168 18.39 10.29 -7.90
CA GLY A 168 17.00 10.74 -7.82
C GLY A 168 16.85 12.24 -8.07
N HIS A 169 15.72 12.65 -8.66
CA HIS A 169 15.44 14.06 -8.96
C HIS A 169 15.25 14.88 -7.67
N GLU A 170 15.70 16.13 -7.62
CA GLU A 170 15.51 17.03 -6.47
C GLU A 170 14.01 17.16 -6.08
N SER A 171 13.13 17.04 -7.08
CA SER A 171 11.67 17.08 -6.93
C SER A 171 11.01 15.73 -6.62
N GLY A 172 11.78 14.66 -6.39
CA GLY A 172 11.30 13.31 -6.10
C GLY A 172 10.51 13.23 -4.80
N TRP A 173 9.57 12.29 -4.70
CA TRP A 173 8.67 12.17 -3.55
C TRP A 173 9.41 11.92 -2.22
N ILE A 174 10.51 11.17 -2.24
CA ILE A 174 11.39 10.91 -1.10
C ILE A 174 12.09 12.19 -0.64
N ASN A 175 12.60 12.98 -1.59
CA ASN A 175 13.23 14.28 -1.29
C ASN A 175 12.19 15.27 -0.75
N LYS A 176 11.00 15.37 -1.35
CA LYS A 176 9.90 16.21 -0.82
C LYS A 176 9.44 15.81 0.58
N GLN A 177 9.42 14.51 0.89
CA GLN A 177 9.13 14.04 2.25
C GLN A 177 10.27 14.40 3.21
N ALA A 178 11.52 14.19 2.81
CA ALA A 178 12.69 14.55 3.61
C ALA A 178 12.78 16.07 3.86
N ASP A 179 12.52 16.90 2.85
CA ASP A 179 12.52 18.36 2.95
C ASP A 179 11.39 18.84 3.86
N ARG A 180 10.21 18.21 3.78
CA ARG A 180 9.11 18.47 4.72
C ARG A 180 9.49 18.04 6.13
N GLU A 181 10.08 16.86 6.33
CA GLU A 181 10.55 16.40 7.65
C GLU A 181 11.65 17.30 8.23
N ALA A 182 12.55 17.83 7.40
CA ALA A 182 13.56 18.81 7.80
C ALA A 182 12.92 20.15 8.20
N ALA A 183 11.97 20.64 7.40
CA ALA A 183 11.20 21.85 7.72
C ALA A 183 10.26 21.67 8.94
N VAL A 184 9.94 20.43 9.32
CA VAL A 184 9.26 20.12 10.59
C VAL A 184 10.14 20.44 11.79
N LYS A 185 11.44 20.14 11.69
CA LYS A 185 12.44 20.41 12.73
C LYS A 185 12.91 21.87 12.74
N GLU A 186 12.77 22.55 11.61
CA GLU A 186 13.15 23.95 11.47
C GLU A 186 11.95 24.86 11.79
N GLY A 187 11.94 25.42 13.00
CA GLY A 187 10.84 26.23 13.51
C GLY A 187 11.22 26.88 14.84
N GLU A 188 10.52 27.97 15.17
CA GLU A 188 10.72 28.69 16.42
C GLU A 188 9.64 28.26 17.43
N GLY A 189 10.05 27.55 18.48
CA GLY A 189 9.16 27.04 19.52
C GLY A 189 8.24 25.92 19.02
N TRP A 190 6.93 26.07 19.23
CA TRP A 190 5.91 25.08 18.85
C TRP A 190 5.48 25.17 17.39
N LYS A 191 5.93 26.21 16.66
CA LYS A 191 5.57 26.45 15.26
C LYS A 191 6.63 25.87 14.35
N SER A 192 6.21 25.10 13.35
CA SER A 192 7.09 24.58 12.30
C SER A 192 6.84 25.30 10.98
N LYS A 193 7.93 25.58 10.23
CA LYS A 193 7.84 26.14 8.87
C LYS A 193 7.10 25.22 7.89
N ALA A 194 7.05 23.91 8.14
CA ALA A 194 6.37 22.94 7.27
C ALA A 194 4.85 23.15 7.16
N PHE A 195 4.22 23.82 8.13
CA PHE A 195 2.77 24.05 8.18
C PHE A 195 2.38 25.52 7.97
N THR A 196 3.34 26.36 7.58
CA THR A 196 3.04 27.76 7.23
C THR A 196 2.43 27.77 5.84
N ILE A 197 1.16 28.20 5.75
CA ILE A 197 0.49 28.42 4.48
C ILE A 197 1.08 29.69 3.87
N VAL A 198 1.64 29.58 2.66
CA VAL A 198 1.91 30.72 1.78
C VAL A 198 0.75 30.85 0.81
#